data_AF-A0A2D5HLC2-F1
#
_entry.id   AF-A0A2D5HLC2-F1
#
_cell.length_a   1.000
_cell.length_b   1.000
_cell.length_c   1.000
_cell.angle_alpha   90.00
_cell.angle_beta   90.00
_cell.angle_gamma   90.00
#
_symmetry.space_group_name_H-M   'P 1'
#
loop_
_entity.id
_entity.type
_entity.pdbx_description
1 polymer ?
#
loop_
_entity_poly.entity_id
_entity_poly.type
_entity_poly.pdbx_seq_one_letter_code
_entity_poly.pdbx_strand_id
1 'polypeptide(L)'
;MTIRGLLFLSGLTMIVLGLSFLLFPEFISKNIFQEANENEIKIATIHRQLMGGGSLFIGILLLLAHRNVTSAAKRILFGTSLGFYILTLIQIKLMIFDENNIFWPVFLIFLILGTLSLYVSYYKKH
;
A
#
# COMPACT_ATOMS: atom_id res chain seq x y z
N MET A 1 0.87 20.48 0.99
CA MET A 1 1.14 19.39 0.01
C MET A 1 0.44 19.66 -1.32
N THR A 2 1.07 19.37 -2.46
CA THR A 2 0.45 19.48 -3.80
C THR A 2 -0.05 18.10 -4.25
N ILE A 3 -1.05 18.06 -5.16
CA ILE A 3 -1.61 16.81 -5.72
C ILE A 3 -0.48 15.95 -6.31
N ARG A 4 0.41 16.59 -7.06
CA ARG A 4 1.60 16.00 -7.65
C ARG A 4 2.53 15.39 -6.60
N GLY A 5 2.87 16.16 -5.56
CA GLY A 5 3.73 15.67 -4.48
C GLY A 5 3.14 14.44 -3.75
N LEU A 6 1.82 14.39 -3.59
CA LEU A 6 1.17 13.27 -2.91
C LEU A 6 1.03 12.01 -3.79
N LEU A 7 0.78 12.17 -5.09
CA LEU A 7 0.87 11.06 -6.05
C LEU A 7 2.28 10.49 -6.10
N PHE A 8 3.30 11.36 -6.09
CA PHE A 8 4.69 10.93 -6.04
C PHE A 8 5.00 10.16 -4.77
N LEU A 9 4.62 10.67 -3.60
CA LEU A 9 4.86 10.01 -2.33
C LEU A 9 4.13 8.65 -2.24
N SER A 10 2.88 8.61 -2.67
CA SER A 10 2.08 7.38 -2.68
C SER A 10 2.68 6.34 -3.62
N GLY A 11 3.09 6.77 -4.82
CA GLY A 11 3.78 5.91 -5.79
C GLY A 11 5.11 5.38 -5.27
N LEU A 12 5.93 6.25 -4.67
CA LEU A 12 7.21 5.87 -4.06
C LEU A 12 7.02 4.85 -2.94
N THR A 13 6.02 5.05 -2.09
CA THR A 13 5.68 4.13 -0.98
C THR A 13 5.32 2.75 -1.53
N MET A 14 4.48 2.70 -2.56
CA MET A 14 4.08 1.45 -3.22
C MET A 14 5.25 0.75 -3.91
N ILE A 15 6.20 1.51 -4.47
CA ILE A 15 7.42 0.94 -5.06
C ILE A 15 8.31 0.33 -3.98
N VAL A 16 8.57 1.04 -2.88
CA VAL A 16 9.40 0.54 -1.78
C VAL A 16 8.77 -0.71 -1.15
N LEU A 17 7.45 -0.70 -0.94
CA LEU A 17 6.72 -1.86 -0.44
C LEU A 17 6.82 -3.05 -1.40
N GLY A 18 6.61 -2.79 -2.70
CA GLY A 18 6.68 -3.81 -3.74
C GLY A 18 8.07 -4.45 -3.86
N LEU A 19 9.12 -3.62 -3.83
CA LEU A 19 10.52 -4.09 -3.82
C LEU A 19 10.83 -4.91 -2.57
N SER A 20 10.35 -4.50 -1.40
CA SER A 20 10.56 -5.23 -0.15
C SER A 20 9.96 -6.64 -0.23
N PHE A 21 8.75 -6.78 -0.77
CA PHE A 21 8.12 -8.08 -0.95
C PHE A 21 8.72 -8.94 -2.07
N LEU A 22 9.39 -8.35 -3.06
CA LEU A 22 10.07 -9.13 -4.11
C LEU A 22 11.46 -9.58 -3.71
N LEU A 23 12.22 -8.72 -3.00
CA LEU A 23 13.59 -9.01 -2.59
C LEU A 23 13.66 -9.86 -1.31
N PHE A 24 12.71 -9.69 -0.39
CA PHE A 24 12.74 -10.36 0.92
C PHE A 24 11.44 -11.12 1.28
N PRO A 25 10.79 -11.85 0.35
CA PRO A 25 9.49 -12.48 0.63
C PRO A 25 9.59 -13.56 1.72
N GLU A 26 10.60 -14.43 1.67
CA GLU A 26 10.76 -15.51 2.66
C GLU A 26 11.10 -14.98 4.05
N PHE A 27 11.97 -13.96 4.13
CA PHE A 27 12.33 -13.32 5.39
C PHE A 27 11.09 -12.73 6.08
N ILE A 28 10.23 -12.07 5.32
CA ILE A 28 8.98 -11.50 5.84
C ILE A 28 7.99 -12.63 6.20
N SER A 29 7.90 -13.69 5.39
CA SER A 29 7.04 -14.85 5.67
C SER A 29 7.40 -15.53 6.99
N LYS A 30 8.69 -15.82 7.22
CA LYS A 30 9.16 -16.53 8.42
C LYS A 30 9.02 -15.69 9.70
N ASN A 31 9.21 -14.38 9.61
CA ASN A 31 9.04 -13.50 10.78
C ASN A 31 7.57 -13.39 11.22
N ILE A 32 6.63 -13.44 10.26
CA ILE A 32 5.20 -13.35 10.54
C ILE A 32 4.64 -14.71 10.97
N PHE A 33 5.05 -15.79 10.31
CA PHE A 33 4.57 -17.14 10.56
C PHE A 33 5.69 -18.01 11.12
N GLN A 34 6.03 -17.80 12.40
CA GLN A 34 7.17 -18.47 13.06
C GLN A 34 6.93 -19.97 13.28
N GLU A 35 5.67 -20.38 13.44
CA GLU A 35 5.28 -21.77 13.71
C GLU A 35 4.79 -22.53 12.46
N ALA A 36 4.82 -21.89 11.28
CA ALA A 36 4.29 -22.47 10.06
C ALA A 36 5.25 -23.49 9.43
N ASN A 37 4.68 -24.51 8.79
CA ASN A 37 5.41 -25.53 8.07
C ASN A 37 6.06 -24.98 6.78
N GLU A 38 7.06 -25.67 6.23
CA GLU A 38 7.78 -25.24 5.02
C GLU A 38 6.85 -25.00 3.83
N ASN A 39 5.82 -25.84 3.65
CA ASN A 39 4.84 -25.69 2.59
C ASN A 39 4.00 -24.41 2.74
N GLU A 40 3.63 -24.07 3.98
CA GLU A 40 2.84 -22.87 4.29
C GLU A 40 3.69 -21.61 4.07
N ILE A 41 4.96 -21.64 4.48
CA ILE A 41 5.93 -20.58 4.23
C ILE A 41 6.12 -20.37 2.72
N LYS A 42 6.18 -21.45 1.93
CA LYS A 42 6.31 -21.38 0.47
C LYS A 42 5.10 -20.72 -0.19
N ILE A 43 3.88 -21.10 0.22
CA ILE A 43 2.64 -20.48 -0.26
C ILE A 43 2.61 -18.99 0.10
N ALA A 44 2.95 -18.66 1.35
CA ALA A 44 2.95 -17.28 1.83
C ALA A 44 4.02 -16.42 1.10
N THR A 45 5.15 -17.02 0.72
CA THR A 45 6.22 -16.39 -0.06
C THR A 45 5.77 -16.09 -1.49
N ILE A 46 5.12 -17.04 -2.17
CA ILE A 46 4.54 -16.81 -3.51
C ILE A 46 3.49 -15.69 -3.45
N HIS A 47 2.62 -15.72 -2.43
CA HIS A 47 1.62 -14.69 -2.24
C HIS A 47 2.25 -13.29 -2.05
N ARG A 48 3.30 -13.19 -1.23
CA ARG A 48 4.04 -11.94 -1.03
C ARG A 48 4.69 -11.45 -2.33
N GLN A 49 5.28 -12.34 -3.14
CA GLN A 49 5.83 -11.95 -4.43
C GLN A 49 4.77 -11.40 -5.39
N LEU A 50 3.58 -12.02 -5.45
CA LEU A 50 2.46 -11.51 -6.24
C LEU A 50 1.99 -10.13 -5.75
N MET A 51 1.85 -9.96 -4.44
CA MET A 51 1.54 -8.66 -3.82
C MET A 51 2.63 -7.62 -4.09
N GLY A 52 3.90 -8.04 -4.12
CA GLY A 52 5.04 -7.20 -4.44
C GLY A 52 4.98 -6.67 -5.87
N GLY A 53 4.72 -7.55 -6.84
CA GLY A 53 4.50 -7.18 -8.24
C GLY A 53 3.31 -6.24 -8.43
N GLY A 54 2.18 -6.52 -7.76
CA GLY A 54 1.00 -5.65 -7.79
C GLY A 54 1.27 -4.25 -7.20
N SER A 55 1.99 -4.20 -6.07
CA SER A 55 2.37 -2.94 -5.42
C SER A 55 3.32 -2.12 -6.28
N LEU A 56 4.31 -2.75 -6.92
CA LEU A 56 5.19 -2.10 -7.90
C LEU A 56 4.39 -1.52 -9.07
N PHE A 57 3.50 -2.32 -9.66
CA PHE A 57 2.66 -1.90 -10.78
C PHE A 57 1.84 -0.65 -10.43
N ILE A 58 1.15 -0.66 -9.27
CA ILE A 58 0.38 0.49 -8.78
C ILE A 58 1.30 1.69 -8.54
N GLY A 59 2.48 1.47 -7.93
CA GLY A 59 3.44 2.53 -7.67
C GLY A 59 3.92 3.24 -8.94
N ILE A 60 4.22 2.47 -10.00
CA ILE A 60 4.58 3.00 -11.33
C ILE A 60 3.42 3.79 -11.92
N LEU A 61 2.18 3.28 -11.87
CA LEU A 61 1.00 4.01 -12.36
C LEU A 61 0.81 5.36 -11.66
N LEU A 62 1.02 5.40 -10.34
CA LEU A 62 0.92 6.64 -9.56
C LEU A 62 2.02 7.65 -9.90
N LEU A 63 3.25 7.18 -10.14
CA LEU A 63 4.35 8.03 -10.62
C LEU A 63 4.07 8.60 -12.01
N LEU A 64 3.52 7.81 -12.93
CA LEU A 64 3.14 8.29 -14.25
C LEU A 64 1.98 9.30 -14.18
N ALA A 65 0.99 9.04 -13.30
CA ALA A 65 -0.14 9.92 -13.06
C ALA A 65 0.25 11.31 -12.52
N HIS A 66 1.42 11.46 -11.93
CA HIS A 66 1.96 12.74 -11.46
C HIS A 66 2.03 13.79 -12.58
N ARG A 67 2.26 13.37 -13.83
CA ARG A 67 2.40 14.27 -14.99
C ARG A 67 1.07 14.66 -15.63
N ASN A 68 -0.05 14.10 -15.19
CA ASN A 68 -1.36 14.37 -15.78
C ASN A 68 -1.94 15.75 -15.43
N VAL A 69 -2.95 16.17 -16.19
CA VAL A 69 -3.78 17.34 -15.90
C VAL A 69 -4.40 17.24 -14.51
N THR A 70 -4.50 18.37 -13.82
CA THR A 70 -4.87 18.46 -12.39
C THR A 70 -6.20 17.77 -12.06
N SER A 71 -7.17 17.81 -12.97
CA SER A 71 -8.48 17.16 -12.82
C SER A 71 -8.37 15.62 -12.85
N ALA A 72 -7.59 15.06 -13.77
CA ALA A 72 -7.36 13.61 -13.85
C ALA A 72 -6.54 13.11 -12.66
N ALA A 73 -5.50 13.87 -12.26
CA ALA A 73 -4.67 13.56 -11.10
C ALA A 73 -5.49 13.50 -9.79
N LYS A 74 -6.48 14.39 -9.62
CA LYS A 74 -7.42 14.35 -8.47
C LYS A 74 -8.27 13.07 -8.46
N ARG A 75 -8.83 12.67 -9.61
CA ARG A 75 -9.64 11.43 -9.69
C ARG A 75 -8.81 10.20 -9.34
N ILE A 76 -7.58 10.12 -9.82
CA ILE A 76 -6.64 9.04 -9.50
C ILE A 76 -6.37 9.04 -7.99
N LEU A 77 -6.03 10.20 -7.43
CA LEU A 77 -5.76 10.35 -6.00
C LEU A 77 -6.97 9.97 -5.12
N PHE A 78 -8.19 10.29 -5.54
CA PHE A 78 -9.41 9.83 -4.89
C PHE A 78 -9.51 8.30 -4.89
N GLY A 79 -9.32 7.67 -6.04
CA GLY A 79 -9.30 6.20 -6.14
C GLY A 79 -8.22 5.56 -5.27
N THR A 80 -7.02 6.16 -5.21
CA THR A 80 -5.94 5.70 -4.33
C THR A 80 -6.31 5.84 -2.86
N SER A 81 -6.99 6.93 -2.46
CA SER A 81 -7.44 7.11 -1.08
C SER A 81 -8.40 6.01 -0.63
N LEU A 82 -9.36 5.63 -1.49
CA LEU A 82 -10.26 4.51 -1.22
C LEU A 82 -9.50 3.19 -1.11
N GLY A 83 -8.52 2.97 -2.00
CA GLY A 83 -7.64 1.79 -1.92
C GLY A 83 -6.90 1.70 -0.59
N PHE A 84 -6.31 2.80 -0.10
CA PHE A 84 -5.64 2.83 1.20
C PHE A 84 -6.60 2.59 2.37
N TYR A 85 -7.83 3.12 2.32
CA TYR A 85 -8.83 2.82 3.35
C TYR A 85 -9.25 1.35 3.33
N ILE A 86 -9.43 0.73 2.17
CA ILE A 86 -9.73 -0.70 2.06
C ILE A 86 -8.61 -1.53 2.70
N LEU A 87 -7.34 -1.22 2.39
CA LEU A 87 -6.19 -1.90 3.00
C LEU A 87 -6.15 -1.71 4.53
N THR A 88 -6.47 -0.50 5.00
CA THR A 88 -6.55 -0.19 6.43
C THR A 88 -7.67 -0.99 7.11
N LEU A 89 -8.86 -1.09 6.50
CA LEU A 89 -9.98 -1.87 7.03
C LEU A 89 -9.66 -3.37 7.07
N ILE A 90 -8.97 -3.90 6.07
CA ILE A 90 -8.51 -5.29 6.07
C ILE A 90 -7.55 -5.52 7.24
N GLN A 91 -6.63 -4.60 7.49
CA GLN A 91 -5.74 -4.68 8.64
C GLN A 91 -6.51 -4.64 9.96
N ILE A 92 -7.47 -3.73 10.13
CA ILE A 92 -8.32 -3.70 11.34
C ILE A 92 -9.06 -5.02 11.53
N LYS A 93 -9.61 -5.60 10.45
CA LYS A 93 -10.26 -6.91 10.50
C LYS A 93 -9.29 -7.99 11.00
N LEU A 94 -8.09 -8.07 10.44
CA LEU A 94 -7.08 -9.04 10.86
C LEU A 94 -6.65 -8.86 12.32
N MET A 95 -6.64 -7.61 12.82
CA MET A 95 -6.33 -7.29 14.22
C MET A 95 -7.38 -7.86 15.18
N ILE A 96 -8.65 -7.68 14.84
CA ILE A 96 -9.79 -7.99 15.71
C ILE A 96 -10.11 -9.49 15.69
N PHE A 97 -10.03 -10.12 14.52
CA PHE A 97 -10.53 -11.49 14.33
C PHE A 97 -9.47 -12.57 14.37
N ASP A 98 -8.23 -12.28 13.93
CA ASP A 98 -7.19 -13.29 13.77
C ASP A 98 -6.02 -13.12 14.75
N GLU A 99 -6.13 -12.18 15.72
CA GLU A 99 -5.08 -11.82 16.71
C GLU A 99 -3.68 -11.64 16.12
N ASN A 100 -3.60 -11.34 14.82
CA ASN A 100 -2.35 -11.28 14.10
C ASN A 100 -1.61 -10.00 14.46
N ASN A 101 -0.31 -10.13 14.72
CA ASN A 101 0.52 -8.97 15.01
C ASN A 101 0.73 -8.16 13.73
N ILE A 102 0.01 -7.03 13.64
CA ILE A 102 0.11 -6.14 12.49
C ILE A 102 1.38 -5.32 12.61
N PHE A 103 2.05 -5.14 11.48
CA PHE A 103 3.15 -4.19 11.39
C PHE A 103 2.60 -2.76 11.45
N TRP A 104 2.48 -2.24 12.68
CA TRP A 104 1.96 -0.90 13.02
C TRP A 104 2.47 0.24 12.12
N PRO A 105 3.75 0.27 11.68
CA PRO A 105 4.21 1.32 10.79
C PRO A 105 3.46 1.35 9.44
N VAL A 106 3.15 0.19 8.85
CA VAL A 106 2.43 0.11 7.56
C VAL A 106 0.99 0.56 7.72
N PHE A 107 0.34 0.21 8.83
CA PHE A 107 -1.00 0.68 9.17
C PHE A 107 -1.08 2.21 9.20
N LEU A 108 -0.18 2.84 9.96
CA LEU A 108 -0.13 4.30 10.09
C LEU A 108 0.14 4.98 8.75
N ILE A 109 1.04 4.43 7.94
CA ILE A 109 1.35 4.96 6.61
C ILE A 109 0.11 4.94 5.71
N PHE A 110 -0.64 3.83 5.66
CA PHE A 110 -1.84 3.76 4.82
C PHE A 110 -2.95 4.67 5.32
N LEU A 111 -3.14 4.78 6.63
CA LEU A 111 -4.14 5.69 7.21
C LEU A 111 -3.80 7.16 6.93
N ILE A 112 -2.53 7.56 7.11
CA ILE A 112 -2.06 8.92 6.81
C ILE A 112 -2.14 9.22 5.31
N LEU A 113 -1.67 8.31 4.45
CA LEU A 113 -1.74 8.52 3.00
C LEU A 113 -3.18 8.53 2.49
N GLY A 114 -4.06 7.70 3.04
CA GLY A 114 -5.50 7.68 2.72
C GLY A 114 -6.18 8.99 3.10
N THR A 115 -5.98 9.47 4.33
CA THR A 115 -6.54 10.74 4.82
C THR A 115 -6.02 11.94 4.04
N LEU A 116 -4.70 12.04 3.81
CA LEU A 116 -4.10 13.11 3.01
C LEU A 116 -4.59 13.08 1.56
N SER A 117 -4.72 11.89 0.96
CA SER A 117 -5.17 11.74 -0.43
C SER A 117 -6.61 12.17 -0.60
N LEU A 118 -7.47 11.80 0.34
CA LEU A 118 -8.88 12.22 0.35
C LEU A 118 -9.00 13.74 0.58
N TYR A 119 -8.25 14.29 1.55
CA TYR A 119 -8.27 15.73 1.84
C TYR A 119 -7.83 16.56 0.63
N VAL A 120 -6.70 16.20 0.00
CA VAL A 120 -6.18 16.93 -1.16
C VAL A 120 -7.08 16.76 -2.39
N SER A 121 -7.71 15.59 -2.55
CA SER A 121 -8.64 15.35 -3.65
C SER A 121 -9.94 16.13 -3.51
N TYR A 122 -10.55 16.13 -2.31
CA TYR A 122 -11.89 16.66 -2.07
C TYR A 122 -11.91 18.15 -1.72
N TYR A 123 -11.00 18.60 -0.84
CA TYR A 123 -11.05 19.95 -0.26
C TYR A 123 -10.16 20.97 -0.97
N LYS A 124 -9.07 20.55 -1.63
CA LYS A 124 -8.15 21.50 -2.24
C LYS A 124 -8.64 21.96 -3.62
N LYS A 125 -9.44 23.03 -3.63
CA LYS A 125 -10.04 23.65 -4.81
C LYS A 125 -9.16 24.77 -5.40
N HIS A 126 -7.86 24.52 -5.60
CA HIS A 126 -6.97 25.35 -6.42
C HIS A 126 -5.96 24.46 -7.14
#